data_AF-A0A0D3H331-F1
#
_entry.id   AF-A0A0D3H331-F1
#
_cell.length_a   1.000
_cell.length_b   1.000
_cell.length_c   1.000
_cell.angle_alpha   90.00
_cell.angle_beta   90.00
_cell.angle_gamma   90.00
#
_symmetry.space_group_name_H-M   'P 1'
#
loop_
_entity.id
_entity.type
_entity.pdbx_description
1 polymer ?
#
loop_
_entity_poly.entity_id
_entity_poly.type
_entity_poly.pdbx_seq_one_letter_code
_entity_poly.pdbx_strand_id
1 'polypeptide(L)'
;MQKAVSSVAVAVAAVRRPTRRCHLPALPGDEVLVKVNELMSIEIQITYSYYSLPFCRPDNLTESAPTLWQLLHGDRQQRSPYQFEMRVPKKCQIVCRVLVGEKEAKELMEKMEDEYRVNIVKHQYEAQWNGANSRLSTCDANANRFILSSDSPPEIEVGEEIIFTYDVNFEESDIKWASRWDAYLSMTDDQARWFSIVNSPVTLIGLSVAMAMTMLRSLHRDIFRYSKLETQNEAQVETGWKLVHGDVFRPPSNPVLLCAYAGSGVQLFGLRNVVLLTWVLMGMLAGYTSSRLYKMFKSGSEWKHITMATAIQFPGFTFVIFAILNTLLQDENSSATVPPTTMCALVLLWSGIAPPLVFLGGYLGYKRPAIEPPVEINKTPRKIPKQAWYISPVFSILIGSIFPFTIVFIELFFGLIFIWYHQFYRGFGFLLITLVLLLVACAEISVAFCYYQLRSGNYKWWWRSFLTPGCSAVYLFLYATFFFFAKLSIVKPVSVMFYFGYMLVVSYAFFLLTGTIGFFSCFFFTRFIYSQRAFG
;
A
#
# COMPACT_ATOMS: atom_id res chain seq x y z
N MET A 1 14.78 52.74 -0.16
CA MET A 1 14.85 51.57 -1.04
C MET A 1 13.90 50.53 -0.47
N GLN A 2 12.72 50.35 -1.05
CA GLN A 2 11.80 49.28 -0.64
C GLN A 2 12.25 48.00 -1.36
N LYS A 3 12.58 46.96 -0.58
CA LYS A 3 12.93 45.63 -1.07
C LYS A 3 11.63 44.80 -1.10
N ALA A 4 11.44 44.00 -2.14
CA ALA A 4 10.29 43.10 -2.26
C ALA A 4 10.78 41.67 -2.48
N VAL A 5 10.08 40.68 -1.95
CA VAL A 5 10.38 39.25 -2.14
C VAL A 5 9.48 38.71 -3.27
N SER A 6 9.79 37.61 -3.97
CA SER A 6 9.01 37.11 -5.11
C SER A 6 9.09 35.61 -5.21
N SER A 7 8.04 34.90 -5.64
CA SER A 7 8.20 33.51 -6.09
C SER A 7 8.30 33.41 -7.61
N VAL A 8 9.26 32.66 -8.13
CA VAL A 8 9.46 32.41 -9.57
C VAL A 8 8.88 31.04 -9.94
N ALA A 9 7.85 31.03 -10.78
CA ALA A 9 7.40 29.82 -11.46
C ALA A 9 8.11 29.71 -12.83
N VAL A 10 9.10 28.83 -12.94
CA VAL A 10 9.69 28.44 -14.24
C VAL A 10 8.93 27.23 -14.76
N ALA A 11 8.20 27.39 -15.86
CA ALA A 11 7.54 26.28 -16.55
C ALA A 11 8.25 25.98 -17.87
N VAL A 12 9.02 24.88 -17.92
CA VAL A 12 9.57 24.35 -19.17
C VAL A 12 8.55 23.38 -19.78
N ALA A 13 7.81 23.85 -20.79
CA ALA A 13 6.81 23.04 -21.46
C ALA A 13 7.40 22.41 -22.74
N ALA A 14 7.58 21.09 -22.73
CA ALA A 14 8.15 20.34 -23.84
C ALA A 14 7.12 20.09 -24.96
N VAL A 15 7.34 20.67 -26.15
CA VAL A 15 6.38 20.65 -27.28
C VAL A 15 6.63 19.48 -28.25
N ARG A 16 5.55 18.91 -28.82
CA ARG A 16 5.57 17.80 -29.80
C ARG A 16 5.76 18.30 -31.23
N ARG A 17 6.48 17.55 -32.08
CA ARG A 17 6.45 17.70 -33.55
C ARG A 17 5.06 17.32 -34.13
N PRO A 18 4.49 18.11 -35.05
CA PRO A 18 3.23 17.77 -35.69
C PRO A 18 3.40 16.45 -36.46
N THR A 19 2.75 15.39 -35.97
CA THR A 19 2.69 14.08 -36.64
C THR A 19 1.22 13.69 -36.79
N ARG A 20 0.86 13.27 -38.01
CA ARG A 20 -0.49 12.91 -38.44
C ARG A 20 -1.05 11.71 -37.65
N ARG A 21 -1.53 11.90 -36.42
CA ARG A 21 -2.50 11.01 -35.73
C ARG A 21 -3.05 11.63 -34.44
N CYS A 22 -4.33 12.01 -34.52
CA CYS A 22 -5.43 11.97 -33.55
C CYS A 22 -5.27 12.47 -32.09
N HIS A 23 -4.39 13.43 -31.82
CA HIS A 23 -4.66 14.45 -30.79
C HIS A 23 -4.25 15.79 -31.39
N LEU A 24 -5.18 16.74 -31.52
CA LEU A 24 -4.89 18.09 -32.01
C LEU A 24 -3.75 18.66 -31.16
N PRO A 25 -2.54 18.89 -31.73
CA PRO A 25 -1.52 19.62 -31.01
C PRO A 25 -2.03 21.05 -30.82
N ALA A 26 -1.94 21.59 -29.60
CA ALA A 26 -2.23 23.00 -29.35
C ALA A 26 -1.45 23.86 -30.35
N LEU A 27 -2.16 24.72 -31.06
CA LEU A 27 -1.62 25.63 -32.06
C LEU A 27 -0.81 26.74 -31.38
N PRO A 28 0.16 27.35 -32.08
CA PRO A 28 0.82 28.55 -31.57
C PRO A 28 -0.21 29.62 -31.22
N GLY A 29 -0.14 30.17 -30.00
CA GLY A 29 -1.08 31.17 -29.49
C GLY A 29 -2.31 30.61 -28.75
N ASP A 30 -2.51 29.28 -28.72
CA ASP A 30 -3.58 28.69 -27.90
C ASP A 30 -3.31 28.96 -26.41
N GLU A 31 -4.34 29.38 -25.67
CA GLU A 31 -4.26 29.55 -24.22
C GLU A 31 -4.11 28.19 -23.53
N VAL A 32 -3.07 28.05 -22.72
CA VAL A 32 -2.80 26.87 -21.90
C VAL A 32 -3.18 27.18 -20.46
N LEU A 33 -4.24 26.52 -20.00
CA LEU A 33 -4.74 26.70 -18.64
C LEU A 33 -3.87 25.93 -17.64
N VAL A 34 -3.20 26.67 -16.76
CA VAL A 34 -2.34 26.12 -15.71
C VAL A 34 -3.18 25.93 -14.45
N LYS A 35 -3.14 24.73 -13.89
CA LYS A 35 -3.76 24.41 -12.61
C LYS A 35 -2.69 24.19 -11.55
N VAL A 36 -3.00 24.64 -10.34
CA VAL A 36 -2.22 24.37 -9.13
C VAL A 36 -2.96 23.33 -8.29
N ASN A 37 -2.24 22.58 -7.47
CA ASN A 37 -2.82 21.55 -6.60
C ASN A 37 -2.40 21.80 -5.15
N GLU A 38 -1.32 21.15 -4.71
CA GLU A 38 -0.87 21.16 -3.33
C GLU A 38 0.64 21.38 -3.25
N LEU A 39 1.07 21.88 -2.08
CA LEU A 39 2.46 22.03 -1.70
C LEU A 39 2.92 20.73 -1.08
N MET A 40 4.04 20.20 -1.60
CA MET A 40 4.69 19.01 -1.10
C MET A 40 6.06 19.39 -0.53
N SER A 41 6.41 18.80 0.61
CA SER A 41 7.75 18.88 1.20
C SER A 41 8.54 17.61 0.85
N ILE A 42 9.87 17.71 0.87
CA ILE A 42 10.77 16.57 0.71
C ILE A 42 10.90 15.79 2.03
N GLU A 43 10.73 16.46 3.17
CA GLU A 43 10.95 15.89 4.51
C GLU A 43 9.64 15.55 5.24
N ILE A 44 8.53 16.21 4.87
CA ILE A 44 7.24 16.10 5.57
C ILE A 44 6.16 15.58 4.61
N GLN A 45 5.42 14.55 5.05
CA GLN A 45 4.38 13.89 4.24
C GLN A 45 3.02 14.62 4.25
N ILE A 46 2.90 15.73 4.99
CA ILE A 46 1.65 16.49 5.06
C ILE A 46 1.60 17.41 3.84
N THR A 47 0.49 17.41 3.12
CA THR A 47 0.28 18.36 2.04
C THR A 47 -0.59 19.52 2.50
N TYR A 48 -0.32 20.69 1.91
CA TYR A 48 -1.13 21.88 2.11
C TYR A 48 -1.64 22.39 0.76
N SER A 49 -2.81 23.01 0.74
CA SER A 49 -3.35 23.58 -0.50
C SER A 49 -2.41 24.67 -0.99
N TYR A 50 -2.22 24.81 -2.30
CA TYR A 50 -1.40 25.88 -2.87
C TYR A 50 -1.77 27.25 -2.29
N TYR A 51 -3.07 27.56 -2.15
CA TYR A 51 -3.54 28.84 -1.61
C TYR A 51 -3.60 28.94 -0.08
N SER A 52 -3.06 27.97 0.67
CA SER A 52 -2.88 28.12 2.12
C SER A 52 -1.82 29.17 2.46
N LEU A 53 -0.83 29.33 1.58
CA LEU A 53 0.18 30.39 1.66
C LEU A 53 -0.30 31.64 0.90
N PRO A 54 0.27 32.83 1.20
CA PRO A 54 -0.12 34.11 0.60
C PRO A 54 0.35 34.26 -0.86
N PHE A 55 -0.02 33.32 -1.73
CA PHE A 55 0.23 33.38 -3.18
C PHE A 55 -0.88 34.12 -3.93
N CYS A 56 -0.59 34.52 -5.18
CA CYS A 56 -1.56 35.18 -6.05
C CYS A 56 -2.82 34.32 -6.30
N ARG A 57 -3.98 34.82 -5.87
CA ARG A 57 -5.28 34.20 -6.13
C ARG A 57 -5.95 34.85 -7.35
N PRO A 58 -6.59 34.07 -8.24
CA PRO A 58 -7.40 34.63 -9.32
C PRO A 58 -8.72 35.21 -8.77
N ASP A 59 -9.32 36.17 -9.50
CA ASP A 59 -10.57 36.85 -9.08
C ASP A 59 -11.76 35.88 -8.88
N ASN A 60 -11.79 34.77 -9.63
CA ASN A 60 -12.77 33.70 -9.47
C ASN A 60 -12.07 32.37 -9.17
N LEU A 61 -12.07 31.97 -7.91
CA LEU A 61 -11.68 30.62 -7.49
C LEU A 61 -12.78 29.63 -7.95
N THR A 62 -12.54 28.99 -9.09
CA THR A 62 -13.35 27.86 -9.53
C THR A 62 -12.58 26.58 -9.27
N GLU A 63 -13.07 25.78 -8.33
CA GLU A 63 -12.56 24.43 -8.10
C GLU A 63 -13.15 23.50 -9.16
N SER A 64 -12.31 22.70 -9.81
CA SER A 64 -12.84 21.58 -10.60
C SER A 64 -13.41 20.55 -9.64
N ALA A 65 -14.62 20.07 -9.91
CA ALA A 65 -15.23 18.98 -9.14
C ALA A 65 -14.25 17.79 -9.09
N PRO A 66 -13.71 17.44 -7.91
CA PRO A 66 -12.70 16.39 -7.80
C PRO A 66 -13.35 15.03 -8.03
N THR A 67 -12.64 14.13 -8.68
CA THR A 67 -13.02 12.71 -8.68
C THR A 67 -12.84 12.12 -7.28
N LEU A 68 -13.54 11.02 -6.97
CA LEU A 68 -13.40 10.34 -5.67
C LEU A 68 -11.93 10.00 -5.34
N TRP A 69 -11.17 9.61 -6.36
CA TRP A 69 -9.74 9.32 -6.21
C TRP A 69 -8.93 10.57 -5.82
N GLN A 70 -9.15 11.67 -6.54
CA GLN A 70 -8.48 12.96 -6.26
C GLN A 70 -8.82 13.46 -4.85
N LEU A 71 -10.10 13.36 -4.48
CA LEU A 71 -10.58 13.75 -3.16
C LEU A 71 -9.91 12.94 -2.03
N LEU A 72 -9.74 11.62 -2.21
CA LEU A 72 -9.07 10.75 -1.24
C LEU A 72 -7.57 11.01 -1.11
N HIS A 73 -6.94 11.55 -2.15
CA HIS A 73 -5.52 11.92 -2.15
C HIS A 73 -5.29 13.37 -1.74
N GLY A 74 -6.35 14.15 -1.48
CA GLY A 74 -6.22 15.59 -1.24
C GLY A 74 -5.91 16.42 -2.49
N ASP A 75 -5.95 15.83 -3.69
CA ASP A 75 -5.71 16.51 -4.97
C ASP A 75 -6.89 17.44 -5.28
N ARG A 76 -6.70 18.73 -4.96
CA ARG A 76 -7.65 19.82 -5.21
C ARG A 76 -7.08 20.73 -6.28
N GLN A 77 -7.34 20.36 -7.53
CA GLN A 77 -6.92 21.19 -8.66
C GLN A 77 -7.70 22.50 -8.70
N GLN A 78 -6.98 23.60 -8.54
CA GLN A 78 -7.50 24.96 -8.57
C GLN A 78 -6.90 25.75 -9.74
N ARG A 79 -7.66 26.70 -10.27
CA ARG A 79 -7.15 27.58 -11.35
C ARG A 79 -6.05 28.47 -10.81
N SER A 80 -5.00 28.64 -11.59
CA SER A 80 -3.93 29.59 -11.29
C SER A 80 -4.12 30.89 -12.08
N PRO A 81 -3.55 32.02 -11.61
CA PRO A 81 -3.56 33.29 -12.35
C PRO A 81 -2.53 33.31 -13.50
N TYR A 82 -1.74 32.25 -13.69
CA TYR A 82 -0.74 32.16 -14.74
C TYR A 82 -1.41 31.89 -16.09
N GLN A 83 -1.14 32.76 -17.07
CA GLN A 83 -1.68 32.65 -18.43
C GLN A 83 -0.54 32.34 -19.40
N PHE A 84 -0.50 31.10 -19.87
CA PHE A 84 0.49 30.66 -20.84
C PHE A 84 -0.12 30.63 -22.23
N GLU A 85 0.62 31.13 -23.21
CA GLU A 85 0.27 31.04 -24.62
C GLU A 85 1.22 30.06 -25.28
N MET A 86 0.66 29.06 -25.96
CA MET A 86 1.43 27.97 -26.52
C MET A 86 2.46 28.50 -27.55
N ARG A 87 3.74 28.14 -27.38
CA ARG A 87 4.88 28.57 -28.23
C ARG A 87 5.16 30.08 -28.23
N VAL A 88 4.63 30.82 -27.27
CA VAL A 88 4.93 32.24 -27.07
C VAL A 88 5.75 32.37 -25.79
N PRO A 89 7.09 32.54 -25.87
CA PRO A 89 7.89 32.74 -24.67
C PRO A 89 7.55 34.09 -24.04
N LYS A 90 7.32 34.10 -22.72
CA LYS A 90 7.06 35.30 -21.93
C LYS A 90 8.06 35.33 -20.78
N LYS A 91 8.73 36.47 -20.58
CA LYS A 91 9.72 36.67 -19.52
C LYS A 91 9.29 37.80 -18.59
N CYS A 92 9.68 37.68 -17.32
CA CYS A 92 9.48 38.67 -16.26
C CYS A 92 8.04 39.19 -16.22
N GLN A 93 7.07 38.28 -16.32
CA GLN A 93 5.66 38.66 -16.28
C GLN A 93 5.21 38.80 -14.84
N ILE A 94 4.79 40.00 -14.47
CA ILE A 94 4.26 40.31 -13.13
C ILE A 94 2.83 39.76 -13.04
N VAL A 95 2.57 38.93 -12.03
CA VAL A 95 1.24 38.36 -11.78
C VAL A 95 0.46 39.23 -10.81
N CYS A 96 0.98 39.41 -9.61
CA CYS A 96 0.34 40.19 -8.57
C CYS A 96 1.35 40.68 -7.52
N ARG A 97 0.88 41.57 -6.63
CA ARG A 97 1.59 42.06 -5.45
C ARG A 97 0.77 41.73 -4.22
N VAL A 98 1.40 41.11 -3.23
CA VAL A 98 0.78 40.71 -1.96
C VAL A 98 1.53 41.40 -0.82
N LEU A 99 0.79 42.02 0.09
CA LEU A 99 1.32 42.56 1.35
C LEU A 99 1.22 41.46 2.40
N VAL A 100 2.35 41.01 2.95
CA VAL A 100 2.37 39.91 3.90
C VAL A 100 2.27 40.45 5.32
N GLY A 101 1.21 40.05 6.03
CA GLY A 101 1.03 40.38 7.44
C GLY A 101 1.97 39.60 8.37
N GLU A 102 2.03 39.98 9.65
CA GLU A 102 2.91 39.31 10.63
C GLU A 102 2.62 37.80 10.78
N LYS A 103 1.34 37.41 10.75
CA LYS A 103 0.94 36.00 10.87
C LYS A 103 1.31 35.20 9.63
N GLU A 104 1.04 35.75 8.45
CA GLU A 104 1.32 35.11 7.16
C GLU A 104 2.83 34.97 6.90
N ALA A 105 3.63 35.95 7.34
CA ALA A 105 5.09 35.90 7.26
C ALA A 105 5.65 34.74 8.11
N LYS A 106 5.15 34.58 9.34
CA LYS A 106 5.54 33.48 10.23
C LYS A 106 5.16 32.12 9.64
N GLU A 107 3.93 31.98 9.13
CA GLU A 107 3.47 30.74 8.48
C GLU A 107 4.31 30.42 7.23
N LEU A 108 4.62 31.40 6.40
CA LEU A 108 5.45 31.22 5.20
C LEU A 108 6.88 30.79 5.56
N MET A 109 7.50 31.42 6.55
CA MET A 109 8.83 31.03 7.04
C MET A 109 8.84 29.60 7.58
N GLU A 110 7.86 29.24 8.41
CA GLU A 110 7.75 27.88 8.97
C GLU A 110 7.66 26.85 7.84
N LYS A 111 6.86 27.10 6.80
CA LYS A 111 6.77 26.20 5.64
C LYS A 111 8.05 26.17 4.80
N MET A 112 8.82 27.25 4.76
CA MET A 112 10.12 27.24 4.07
C MET A 112 11.18 26.44 4.84
N GLU A 113 11.18 26.53 6.18
CA GLU A 113 12.03 25.73 7.06
C GLU A 113 11.71 24.23 6.95
N ASP A 114 10.43 23.91 6.79
CA ASP A 114 9.90 22.56 6.53
C ASP A 114 10.20 22.00 5.10
N GLU A 115 11.05 22.65 4.30
CA GLU A 115 11.36 22.30 2.90
C GLU A 115 10.16 22.19 1.95
N TYR A 116 9.08 22.94 2.17
CA TYR A 116 8.06 23.08 1.12
C TYR A 116 8.65 23.87 -0.05
N ARG A 117 8.75 23.23 -1.22
CA ARG A 117 9.38 23.84 -2.40
C ARG A 117 8.58 25.03 -2.90
N VAL A 118 9.09 26.22 -2.67
CA VAL A 118 8.66 27.46 -3.31
C VAL A 118 9.91 28.16 -3.80
N ASN A 119 10.08 28.30 -5.11
CA ASN A 119 11.23 29.03 -5.65
C ASN A 119 11.01 30.51 -5.41
N ILE A 120 11.82 31.14 -4.54
CA ILE A 120 11.67 32.55 -4.16
C ILE A 120 12.94 33.35 -4.47
N VAL A 121 12.80 34.55 -5.04
CA VAL A 121 13.86 35.50 -5.41
C VAL A 121 13.49 36.89 -4.87
N LYS A 122 14.43 37.68 -4.35
CA LYS A 122 14.14 39.08 -3.95
C LYS A 122 14.16 40.00 -5.17
N HIS A 123 13.04 40.66 -5.47
CA HIS A 123 12.95 41.67 -6.53
C HIS A 123 13.16 43.09 -6.01
N GLN A 124 13.88 43.90 -6.78
CA GLN A 124 14.00 45.34 -6.60
C GLN A 124 13.36 46.04 -7.81
N TYR A 125 12.80 47.22 -7.59
CA TYR A 125 12.18 48.05 -8.63
C TYR A 125 12.81 49.45 -8.64
N GLU A 126 12.91 50.06 -9.83
CA GLU A 126 13.72 51.27 -10.05
C GLU A 126 12.98 52.59 -9.76
N ALA A 127 11.64 52.60 -9.74
CA ALA A 127 10.79 53.80 -9.59
C ALA A 127 9.49 53.53 -8.78
N GLN A 128 8.62 54.53 -8.58
CA GLN A 128 7.30 54.32 -7.95
C GLN A 128 6.47 53.24 -8.70
N TRP A 129 5.81 52.37 -7.93
CA TRP A 129 5.02 51.27 -8.46
C TRP A 129 3.82 51.76 -9.28
N ASN A 130 3.83 51.47 -10.59
CA ASN A 130 2.78 51.80 -11.55
C ASN A 130 2.08 50.53 -12.08
N GLY A 131 1.81 49.57 -11.19
CA GLY A 131 1.13 48.31 -11.55
C GLY A 131 1.98 47.42 -12.46
N ALA A 132 1.34 46.80 -13.47
CA ALA A 132 1.96 45.83 -14.38
C ALA A 132 3.09 46.39 -15.27
N ASN A 133 3.22 47.72 -15.40
CA ASN A 133 4.24 48.37 -16.22
C ASN A 133 5.51 48.75 -15.44
N SER A 134 5.60 48.37 -14.16
CA SER A 134 6.75 48.69 -13.31
C SER A 134 7.97 47.88 -13.73
N ARG A 135 9.11 48.54 -14.00
CA ARG A 135 10.36 47.85 -14.31
C ARG A 135 11.01 47.31 -13.04
N LEU A 136 11.24 46.00 -13.03
CA LEU A 136 12.01 45.31 -12.00
C LEU A 136 13.48 45.34 -12.43
N SER A 137 14.40 45.74 -11.54
CA SER A 137 15.86 45.73 -11.82
C SER A 137 16.46 44.32 -11.75
N THR A 138 15.68 43.36 -11.27
CA THR A 138 16.10 42.00 -10.93
C THR A 138 15.64 40.97 -11.96
N CYS A 139 14.58 41.26 -12.71
CA CYS A 139 14.23 40.52 -13.92
C CYS A 139 14.06 41.50 -15.07
N ASP A 140 14.69 41.19 -16.21
CA ASP A 140 14.59 42.00 -17.42
C ASP A 140 13.99 41.13 -18.51
N ALA A 141 12.86 41.57 -19.07
CA ALA A 141 12.20 40.90 -20.19
C ALA A 141 13.12 40.78 -21.43
N ASN A 142 14.10 41.68 -21.56
CA ASN A 142 15.06 41.72 -22.67
C ASN A 142 16.39 41.02 -22.35
N ALA A 143 16.62 40.57 -21.11
CA ALA A 143 17.84 39.86 -20.77
C ALA A 143 17.81 38.40 -21.27
N ASN A 144 18.98 37.91 -21.71
CA ASN A 144 19.16 36.53 -22.16
C ASN A 144 19.35 35.52 -21.01
N ARG A 145 19.01 35.89 -19.77
CA ARG A 145 19.15 35.01 -18.60
C ARG A 145 17.78 34.75 -17.98
N PHE A 146 17.45 33.48 -17.83
CA PHE A 146 16.35 33.05 -16.99
C PHE A 146 16.81 33.04 -15.54
N ILE A 147 15.95 33.50 -14.64
CA ILE A 147 16.26 33.44 -13.21
C ILE A 147 15.89 32.04 -12.75
N LEU A 148 16.90 31.17 -12.70
CA LEU A 148 16.80 29.87 -12.05
C LEU A 148 16.93 30.10 -10.54
N SER A 149 16.17 29.31 -9.77
CA SER A 149 16.04 29.38 -8.31
C SER A 149 17.35 29.75 -7.58
N SER A 150 17.27 30.67 -6.62
CA SER A 150 18.34 30.93 -5.66
C SER A 150 18.54 29.70 -4.77
N ASP A 151 19.80 29.28 -4.57
CA ASP A 151 20.16 28.12 -3.72
C ASP A 151 19.85 28.34 -2.23
N SER A 152 19.62 29.58 -1.80
CA SER A 152 19.22 29.90 -0.43
C SER A 152 17.87 30.62 -0.36
N PRO A 153 16.99 30.22 0.60
CA PRO A 153 15.73 30.91 0.84
C PRO A 153 16.00 32.34 1.33
N PRO A 154 15.34 33.35 0.76
CA PRO A 154 15.46 34.72 1.24
C PRO A 154 14.76 34.90 2.59
N GLU A 155 15.41 35.55 3.56
CA GLU A 155 14.75 36.01 4.80
C GLU A 155 13.65 37.03 4.47
N ILE A 156 12.43 36.84 4.98
CA ILE A 156 11.26 37.69 4.71
C ILE A 156 11.01 38.57 5.94
N GLU A 157 10.89 39.89 5.82
CA GLU A 157 10.56 40.73 6.99
C GLU A 157 9.04 40.99 7.10
N VAL A 158 8.55 41.22 8.31
CA VAL A 158 7.13 41.50 8.57
C VAL A 158 6.74 42.83 7.90
N GLY A 159 5.70 42.81 7.06
CA GLY A 159 5.27 43.98 6.30
C GLY A 159 6.02 44.18 4.98
N GLU A 160 6.86 43.24 4.56
CA GLU A 160 7.42 43.23 3.21
C GLU A 160 6.35 42.89 2.17
N GLU A 161 6.56 43.45 0.97
CA GLU A 161 5.71 43.20 -0.18
C GLU A 161 6.31 42.09 -1.01
N ILE A 162 5.48 41.11 -1.37
CA ILE A 162 5.86 40.03 -2.26
C ILE A 162 5.30 40.30 -3.66
N ILE A 163 6.18 40.45 -4.66
CA ILE A 163 5.83 40.62 -6.06
C ILE A 163 5.99 39.28 -6.75
N PHE A 164 4.94 38.68 -7.29
CA PHE A 164 5.04 37.38 -7.94
C PHE A 164 5.32 37.53 -9.43
N THR A 165 6.29 36.77 -9.95
CA THR A 165 6.67 36.77 -11.37
C THR A 165 6.81 35.36 -11.93
N TYR A 166 6.67 35.24 -13.25
CA TYR A 166 6.90 33.97 -13.94
C TYR A 166 7.63 34.15 -15.27
N ASP A 167 8.37 33.11 -15.63
CA ASP A 167 9.11 32.98 -16.88
C ASP A 167 8.65 31.69 -17.58
N VAL A 168 8.30 31.81 -18.87
CA VAL A 168 7.89 30.69 -19.71
C VAL A 168 8.86 30.59 -20.88
N ASN A 169 9.50 29.42 -20.97
CA ASN A 169 10.29 29.05 -22.13
C ASN A 169 9.76 27.72 -22.71
N PHE A 170 9.57 27.69 -24.01
CA PHE A 170 9.16 26.48 -24.72
C PHE A 170 10.37 25.87 -25.40
N GLU A 171 10.69 24.64 -25.03
CA GLU A 171 11.74 23.85 -25.68
C GLU A 171 11.10 22.71 -26.46
N GLU A 172 11.56 22.51 -27.69
CA GLU A 172 11.12 21.38 -28.49
C GLU A 172 11.79 20.11 -27.98
N SER A 173 10.99 19.06 -27.72
CA SER A 173 11.54 17.76 -27.37
C SER A 173 11.37 16.74 -28.49
N ASP A 174 12.47 16.09 -28.85
CA ASP A 174 12.49 15.00 -29.82
C ASP A 174 11.90 13.69 -29.27
N ILE A 175 11.61 13.64 -27.96
CA ILE A 175 11.07 12.47 -27.27
C ILE A 175 9.57 12.36 -27.58
N LYS A 176 9.17 11.23 -28.17
CA LYS A 176 7.75 10.91 -28.40
C LYS A 176 7.01 10.88 -27.07
N TRP A 177 5.76 11.38 -27.03
CA TRP A 177 4.97 11.42 -25.79
C TRP A 177 4.93 10.07 -25.05
N ALA A 178 4.76 8.97 -25.79
CA ALA A 178 4.74 7.62 -25.22
C ALA A 178 6.06 7.22 -24.55
N SER A 179 7.20 7.74 -25.01
CA SER A 179 8.54 7.46 -24.48
C SER A 179 9.02 8.52 -23.47
N ARG A 180 8.22 9.53 -23.13
CA ARG A 180 8.62 10.53 -22.11
C ARG A 180 8.76 9.91 -20.72
N TRP A 181 8.04 8.83 -20.47
CA TRP A 181 8.20 8.02 -19.27
C TRP A 181 9.54 7.28 -19.22
N ASP A 182 10.21 7.08 -20.36
CA ASP A 182 11.50 6.36 -20.40
C ASP A 182 12.62 7.11 -19.66
N ALA A 183 12.56 8.45 -19.62
CA ALA A 183 13.48 9.27 -18.85
C ALA A 183 13.37 9.04 -17.33
N TYR A 184 12.15 8.79 -16.82
CA TYR A 184 11.92 8.40 -15.42
C TYR A 184 12.34 6.95 -15.14
N LEU A 185 12.40 6.12 -16.19
CA LEU A 185 12.82 4.73 -16.11
C LEU A 185 14.36 4.60 -16.21
N SER A 186 15.06 5.53 -16.85
CA SER A 186 16.52 5.55 -16.96
C SER A 186 17.18 6.20 -15.73
N MET A 187 17.59 5.39 -14.75
CA MET A 187 18.47 5.82 -13.66
C MET A 187 19.85 5.19 -13.80
N THR A 188 20.88 5.95 -13.46
CA THR A 188 22.29 5.77 -13.85
C THR A 188 23.11 4.77 -13.02
N ASP A 189 22.50 3.91 -12.21
CA ASP A 189 23.25 2.98 -11.33
C ASP A 189 22.67 1.55 -11.36
N ASP A 190 22.67 0.96 -12.56
CA ASP A 190 21.86 -0.21 -12.88
C ASP A 190 22.53 -1.57 -12.60
N GLN A 191 23.87 -1.67 -12.53
CA GLN A 191 24.49 -3.00 -12.49
C GLN A 191 24.39 -3.69 -11.13
N ALA A 192 24.70 -3.00 -10.02
CA ALA A 192 24.65 -3.60 -8.68
C ALA A 192 23.20 -3.86 -8.22
N ARG A 193 22.28 -2.96 -8.57
CA ARG A 193 20.85 -3.06 -8.22
C ARG A 193 20.16 -4.21 -8.97
N TRP A 194 20.38 -4.33 -10.28
CA TRP A 194 19.82 -5.42 -11.09
C TRP A 194 20.34 -6.79 -10.65
N PHE A 195 21.62 -6.90 -10.29
CA PHE A 195 22.20 -8.15 -9.80
C PHE A 195 21.51 -8.64 -8.51
N SER A 196 21.22 -7.73 -7.57
CA SER A 196 20.48 -8.05 -6.34
C SER A 196 19.03 -8.48 -6.62
N ILE A 197 18.35 -7.77 -7.52
CA ILE A 197 16.95 -8.02 -7.89
C ILE A 197 16.78 -9.35 -8.64
N VAL A 198 17.77 -9.80 -9.41
CA VAL A 198 17.71 -11.09 -10.15
C VAL A 198 18.19 -12.26 -9.28
N ASN A 199 19.25 -12.08 -8.49
CA ASN A 199 19.79 -13.17 -7.68
C ASN A 199 18.92 -13.52 -6.47
N SER A 200 18.16 -12.55 -5.94
CA SER A 200 17.24 -12.80 -4.83
C SER A 200 16.17 -13.84 -5.19
N PRO A 201 15.37 -13.69 -6.27
CA PRO A 201 14.42 -14.73 -6.69
C PRO A 201 15.06 -16.10 -6.92
N VAL A 202 16.23 -16.16 -7.56
CA VAL A 202 16.91 -17.45 -7.86
C VAL A 202 17.31 -18.17 -6.57
N THR A 203 17.91 -17.46 -5.62
CA THR A 203 18.30 -18.04 -4.32
C THR A 203 17.08 -18.48 -3.51
N LEU A 204 16.01 -17.69 -3.53
CA LEU A 204 14.75 -18.02 -2.84
C LEU A 204 14.04 -19.23 -3.45
N ILE A 205 14.03 -19.36 -4.79
CA ILE A 205 13.55 -20.57 -5.48
C ILE A 205 14.38 -21.79 -5.04
N GLY A 206 15.71 -21.67 -5.00
CA GLY A 206 16.59 -22.75 -4.55
C GLY A 206 16.28 -23.21 -3.12
N LEU A 207 16.10 -22.27 -2.19
CA LEU A 207 15.74 -22.56 -0.80
C LEU A 207 14.36 -23.22 -0.67
N SER A 208 13.37 -22.73 -1.44
CA SER A 208 12.02 -23.31 -1.50
C SER A 208 12.04 -24.75 -2.01
N VAL A 209 12.74 -25.01 -3.13
CA VAL A 209 12.91 -26.37 -3.67
C VAL A 209 13.61 -27.29 -2.68
N ALA A 210 14.66 -26.82 -2.00
CA ALA A 210 15.35 -27.60 -0.98
C ALA A 210 14.40 -27.95 0.18
N MET A 211 13.59 -27.00 0.65
CA MET A 211 12.60 -27.23 1.70
C MET A 211 11.54 -28.25 1.25
N ALA A 212 10.96 -28.08 0.06
CA ALA A 212 10.01 -29.02 -0.51
C ALA A 212 10.59 -30.45 -0.62
N MET A 213 11.84 -30.58 -1.07
CA MET A 213 12.54 -31.87 -1.13
C MET A 213 12.77 -32.48 0.25
N THR A 214 13.15 -31.69 1.26
CA THR A 214 13.29 -32.21 2.64
C THR A 214 11.96 -32.70 3.20
N MET A 215 10.87 -31.98 2.91
CA MET A 215 9.53 -32.37 3.34
C MET A 215 9.08 -33.65 2.63
N LEU A 216 9.17 -33.70 1.29
CA LEU A 216 8.80 -34.88 0.50
C LEU A 216 9.60 -36.10 0.91
N ARG A 217 10.91 -35.94 1.14
CA ARG A 217 11.77 -37.01 1.65
C ARG A 217 11.33 -37.48 3.04
N SER A 218 10.95 -36.56 3.94
CA SER A 218 10.47 -36.91 5.27
C SER A 218 9.13 -37.67 5.23
N LEU A 219 8.19 -37.20 4.41
CA LEU A 219 6.88 -37.80 4.23
C LEU A 219 6.99 -39.18 3.56
N HIS A 220 7.79 -39.31 2.50
CA HIS A 220 8.02 -40.58 1.83
C HIS A 220 8.68 -41.61 2.75
N ARG A 221 9.69 -41.19 3.52
CA ARG A 221 10.34 -42.05 4.52
C ARG A 221 9.36 -42.52 5.60
N ASP A 222 8.50 -41.65 6.08
CA ASP A 222 7.52 -41.98 7.12
C ASP A 222 6.41 -42.90 6.56
N ILE A 223 5.89 -42.65 5.35
CA ILE A 223 4.92 -43.53 4.67
C ILE A 223 5.50 -44.93 4.47
N PHE A 224 6.73 -45.04 3.95
CA PHE A 224 7.40 -46.33 3.76
C PHE A 224 7.58 -47.08 5.09
N ARG A 225 7.95 -46.37 6.16
CA ARG A 225 8.07 -46.94 7.50
C ARG A 225 6.73 -47.48 8.01
N TYR A 226 5.64 -46.75 7.82
CA TYR A 226 4.31 -47.18 8.25
C TYR A 226 3.79 -48.37 7.45
N SER A 227 4.02 -48.40 6.13
CA SER A 227 3.65 -49.54 5.29
C SER A 227 4.37 -50.83 5.71
N LYS A 228 5.64 -50.74 6.12
CA LYS A 228 6.40 -51.89 6.63
C LYS A 228 5.83 -52.45 7.94
N LEU A 229 5.41 -51.57 8.86
CA LEU A 229 4.81 -51.97 10.14
C LEU A 229 3.45 -52.67 9.93
N GLU A 230 2.66 -52.25 8.94
CA GLU A 230 1.41 -52.92 8.56
C GLU A 230 1.65 -54.36 8.07
N THR A 231 2.70 -54.61 7.29
CA THR A 231 3.02 -55.98 6.81
C THR A 231 3.48 -56.92 7.93
N GLN A 232 4.02 -56.39 9.03
CA GLN A 232 4.54 -57.19 10.14
C GLN A 232 3.46 -57.65 11.14
N ASN A 233 2.16 -57.38 10.89
CA ASN A 233 1.05 -57.75 11.78
C ASN A 233 1.23 -57.28 13.24
N GLU A 234 1.98 -56.20 13.47
CA GLU A 234 1.97 -55.46 14.74
C GLU A 234 0.65 -54.67 14.83
N ALA A 235 -0.44 -55.38 15.07
CA ALA A 235 -1.77 -54.82 15.14
C ALA A 235 -1.82 -53.68 16.20
N GLN A 236 -2.25 -52.50 15.74
CA GLN A 236 -2.81 -51.37 16.52
C GLN A 236 -1.92 -50.29 17.14
N VAL A 237 -0.60 -50.24 16.98
CA VAL A 237 0.15 -49.03 17.43
C VAL A 237 0.19 -47.99 16.30
N GLU A 238 -0.93 -47.31 16.07
CA GLU A 238 -0.92 -46.09 15.25
C GLU A 238 0.07 -45.10 15.86
N THR A 239 1.09 -44.69 15.12
CA THR A 239 2.10 -43.75 15.61
C THR A 239 2.18 -42.51 14.73
N GLY A 240 2.63 -41.40 15.32
CA GLY A 240 2.80 -40.13 14.62
C GLY A 240 1.47 -39.49 14.21
N TRP A 241 1.35 -39.12 12.94
CA TRP A 241 0.18 -38.42 12.42
C TRP A 241 -1.05 -39.34 12.27
N LYS A 242 -0.86 -40.65 11.99
CA LYS A 242 -1.98 -41.60 11.92
C LYS A 242 -2.78 -41.67 13.22
N LEU A 243 -2.08 -41.57 14.35
CA LEU A 243 -2.65 -41.64 15.71
C LEU A 243 -3.62 -40.51 16.07
N VAL A 244 -3.61 -39.40 15.31
CA VAL A 244 -4.52 -38.26 15.55
C VAL A 244 -5.69 -38.21 14.56
N HIS A 245 -5.87 -39.23 13.72
CA HIS A 245 -6.88 -39.26 12.65
C HIS A 245 -8.29 -38.85 13.14
N GLY A 246 -8.72 -39.36 14.29
CA GLY A 246 -10.05 -39.10 14.86
C GLY A 246 -10.22 -37.73 15.55
N ASP A 247 -9.18 -36.91 15.70
CA ASP A 247 -9.27 -35.58 16.33
C ASP A 247 -8.81 -34.42 15.41
N VAL A 248 -8.23 -34.72 14.24
CA VAL A 248 -7.66 -33.72 13.30
C VAL A 248 -8.70 -32.71 12.82
N PHE A 249 -9.94 -33.13 12.57
CA PHE A 249 -10.99 -32.29 11.99
C PHE A 249 -11.94 -31.69 13.03
N ARG A 250 -11.61 -31.79 14.32
CA ARG A 250 -12.38 -31.16 15.40
C ARG A 250 -12.42 -29.63 15.20
N PRO A 251 -13.55 -28.94 15.45
CA PRO A 251 -13.65 -27.50 15.24
C PRO A 251 -12.60 -26.72 16.06
N PRO A 252 -12.03 -25.64 15.48
CA PRO A 252 -11.05 -24.80 16.17
C PRO A 252 -11.70 -24.01 17.32
N SER A 253 -10.86 -23.52 18.23
CA SER A 253 -11.26 -22.47 19.18
C SER A 253 -11.72 -21.25 18.38
N ASN A 254 -12.88 -20.64 18.66
CA ASN A 254 -13.41 -19.48 17.91
C ASN A 254 -13.47 -19.67 16.37
N PRO A 255 -14.32 -20.58 15.86
CA PRO A 255 -14.42 -20.86 14.43
C PRO A 255 -14.93 -19.67 13.61
N VAL A 256 -15.70 -18.76 14.22
CA VAL A 256 -16.22 -17.55 13.57
C VAL A 256 -15.06 -16.66 13.09
N LEU A 257 -14.11 -16.36 13.98
CA LEU A 257 -12.99 -15.47 13.68
C LEU A 257 -12.09 -16.05 12.58
N LEU A 258 -11.77 -17.35 12.67
CA LEU A 258 -10.93 -18.02 11.68
C LEU A 258 -11.57 -18.01 10.28
N CYS A 259 -12.88 -18.27 10.18
CA CYS A 259 -13.59 -18.26 8.91
C CYS A 259 -13.69 -16.84 8.34
N ALA A 260 -13.88 -15.82 9.18
CA ALA A 260 -13.90 -14.42 8.76
C ALA A 260 -12.52 -13.97 8.26
N TYR A 261 -11.44 -14.38 8.95
CA TYR A 261 -10.05 -14.10 8.57
C TYR A 261 -9.70 -14.75 7.23
N ALA A 262 -10.03 -16.04 7.08
CA ALA A 262 -9.81 -16.78 5.84
C ALA A 262 -10.60 -16.18 4.66
N GLY A 263 -11.87 -15.80 4.87
CA GLY A 263 -12.68 -15.13 3.85
C GLY A 263 -12.10 -13.77 3.45
N SER A 264 -11.72 -12.95 4.43
CA SER A 264 -11.11 -11.64 4.19
C SER A 264 -9.78 -11.74 3.43
N GLY A 265 -8.95 -12.75 3.71
CA GLY A 265 -7.72 -12.97 2.97
C GLY A 265 -7.94 -13.44 1.52
N VAL A 266 -9.01 -14.21 1.24
CA VAL A 266 -9.43 -14.52 -0.14
C VAL A 266 -9.83 -13.25 -0.89
N GLN A 267 -10.47 -12.29 -0.21
CA GLN A 267 -10.78 -10.99 -0.81
C GLN A 267 -9.51 -10.23 -1.24
N LEU A 268 -8.46 -10.28 -0.41
CA LEU A 268 -7.15 -9.63 -0.63
C LEU A 268 -6.35 -10.19 -1.79
N PHE A 269 -6.63 -11.41 -2.26
CA PHE A 269 -6.08 -11.90 -3.53
C PHE A 269 -6.58 -11.11 -4.75
N GLY A 270 -7.77 -10.50 -4.66
CA GLY A 270 -8.37 -9.67 -5.70
C GLY A 270 -7.70 -8.33 -5.94
N LEU A 271 -6.75 -7.93 -5.10
CA LEU A 271 -6.11 -6.61 -5.19
C LEU A 271 -5.13 -6.49 -6.38
N ARG A 272 -4.88 -7.58 -7.13
CA ARG A 272 -3.79 -7.66 -8.11
C ARG A 272 -4.13 -7.08 -9.50
N ASN A 273 -4.48 -5.80 -9.55
CA ASN A 273 -4.71 -4.93 -10.73
C ASN A 273 -6.18 -4.76 -11.15
N VAL A 274 -6.57 -3.49 -11.31
CA VAL A 274 -7.92 -2.90 -11.37
C VAL A 274 -8.59 -2.79 -9.99
N VAL A 275 -8.18 -1.75 -9.26
CA VAL A 275 -8.07 -1.66 -7.79
C VAL A 275 -9.38 -1.72 -7.01
N LEU A 276 -10.52 -1.30 -7.58
CA LEU A 276 -11.78 -1.21 -6.83
C LEU A 276 -12.85 -2.21 -7.31
N LEU A 277 -13.05 -2.33 -8.63
CA LEU A 277 -14.07 -3.22 -9.17
C LEU A 277 -13.75 -4.68 -8.86
N THR A 278 -12.50 -5.10 -9.09
CA THR A 278 -12.06 -6.48 -8.80
C THR A 278 -12.12 -6.78 -7.31
N TRP A 279 -11.74 -5.81 -6.46
CA TRP A 279 -11.83 -5.93 -5.00
C TRP A 279 -13.27 -6.15 -4.52
N VAL A 280 -14.21 -5.38 -5.05
CA VAL A 280 -15.64 -5.48 -4.72
C VAL A 280 -16.18 -6.86 -5.13
N LEU A 281 -15.86 -7.32 -6.35
CA LEU A 281 -16.29 -8.64 -6.85
C LEU A 281 -15.73 -9.80 -5.99
N MET A 282 -14.49 -9.69 -5.50
CA MET A 282 -13.93 -10.69 -4.59
C MET A 282 -14.62 -10.73 -3.23
N GLY A 283 -15.40 -9.71 -2.84
CA GLY A 283 -16.25 -9.75 -1.65
C GLY A 283 -17.25 -10.92 -1.69
N MET A 284 -17.73 -11.29 -2.88
CA MET A 284 -18.58 -12.46 -3.07
C MET A 284 -17.84 -13.77 -2.75
N LEU A 285 -16.57 -13.89 -3.17
CA LEU A 285 -15.75 -15.07 -2.84
C LEU A 285 -15.41 -15.13 -1.35
N ALA A 286 -15.19 -13.97 -0.72
CA ALA A 286 -14.95 -13.85 0.71
C ALA A 286 -16.14 -14.41 1.52
N GLY A 287 -17.36 -13.96 1.20
CA GLY A 287 -18.58 -14.47 1.84
C GLY A 287 -18.83 -15.96 1.57
N TYR A 288 -18.60 -16.40 0.33
CA TYR A 288 -18.76 -17.81 -0.06
C TYR A 288 -17.83 -18.73 0.73
N THR A 289 -16.55 -18.38 0.82
CA THR A 289 -15.55 -19.18 1.53
C THR A 289 -15.77 -19.18 3.04
N SER A 290 -16.05 -18.03 3.65
CA SER A 290 -16.28 -17.93 5.10
C SER A 290 -17.52 -18.70 5.54
N SER A 291 -18.63 -18.57 4.81
CA SER A 291 -19.89 -19.27 5.14
C SER A 291 -19.78 -20.78 4.94
N ARG A 292 -19.09 -21.23 3.88
CA ARG A 292 -18.91 -22.66 3.61
C ARG A 292 -17.97 -23.33 4.60
N LEU A 293 -16.88 -22.66 5.00
CA LEU A 293 -16.00 -23.13 6.07
C LEU A 293 -16.73 -23.15 7.43
N TYR A 294 -17.54 -22.14 7.72
CA TYR A 294 -18.30 -22.12 8.97
C TYR A 294 -19.30 -23.27 9.07
N LYS A 295 -19.99 -23.58 7.96
CA LYS A 295 -20.92 -24.72 7.86
C LYS A 295 -20.23 -26.07 8.13
N MET A 296 -18.95 -26.20 7.80
CA MET A 296 -18.15 -27.40 8.10
C MET A 296 -17.92 -27.57 9.62
N PHE A 297 -17.70 -26.47 10.36
CA PHE A 297 -17.42 -26.53 11.80
C PHE A 297 -18.67 -26.59 12.69
N LYS A 298 -19.74 -25.92 12.27
CA LYS A 298 -21.01 -25.86 12.98
C LYS A 298 -22.15 -26.04 11.98
N SER A 299 -22.96 -27.08 12.18
CA SER A 299 -24.16 -27.35 11.39
C SER A 299 -25.36 -26.47 11.80
N GLY A 300 -25.12 -25.18 12.11
CA GLY A 300 -26.12 -24.22 12.58
C GLY A 300 -26.60 -23.24 11.50
N SER A 301 -27.68 -22.49 11.78
CA SER A 301 -28.29 -21.51 10.87
C SER A 301 -27.67 -20.10 10.93
N GLU A 302 -26.64 -19.88 11.75
CA GLU A 302 -26.04 -18.57 12.05
C GLU A 302 -25.10 -18.03 10.95
N TRP A 303 -25.33 -18.39 9.68
CA TRP A 303 -24.47 -17.96 8.56
C TRP A 303 -24.50 -16.44 8.33
N LYS A 304 -25.57 -15.76 8.76
CA LYS A 304 -25.69 -14.30 8.68
C LYS A 304 -24.64 -13.59 9.53
N HIS A 305 -24.38 -14.08 10.75
CA HIS A 305 -23.42 -13.47 11.66
C HIS A 305 -21.98 -13.57 11.14
N ILE A 306 -21.57 -14.73 10.61
CA ILE A 306 -20.23 -14.90 10.03
C ILE A 306 -20.05 -14.04 8.78
N THR A 307 -21.10 -13.91 7.96
CA THR A 307 -21.06 -13.11 6.74
C THR A 307 -20.94 -11.62 7.07
N MET A 308 -21.67 -11.14 8.08
CA MET A 308 -21.54 -9.78 8.62
C MET A 308 -20.14 -9.51 9.17
N ALA A 309 -19.59 -10.45 9.96
CA ALA A 309 -18.24 -10.33 10.50
C ALA A 309 -17.20 -10.25 9.37
N THR A 310 -17.33 -11.08 8.33
CA THR A 310 -16.42 -11.06 7.16
C THR A 310 -16.50 -9.73 6.41
N ALA A 311 -17.71 -9.17 6.25
CA ALA A 311 -17.89 -7.88 5.59
C ALA A 311 -17.20 -6.75 6.37
N ILE A 312 -17.42 -6.65 7.68
CA ILE A 312 -17.01 -5.47 8.47
C ILE A 312 -15.54 -5.53 8.90
N GLN A 313 -14.96 -6.72 9.09
CA GLN A 313 -13.69 -6.85 9.80
C GLN A 313 -12.53 -6.06 9.17
N PHE A 314 -12.19 -6.32 7.90
CA PHE A 314 -11.05 -5.63 7.27
C PHE A 314 -11.37 -4.16 6.94
N PRO A 315 -12.49 -3.84 6.25
CA PRO A 315 -12.83 -2.45 5.94
C PRO A 315 -13.10 -1.59 7.17
N GLY A 316 -13.70 -2.17 8.22
CA GLY A 316 -13.94 -1.49 9.49
C GLY A 316 -12.63 -1.15 10.21
N PHE A 317 -11.67 -2.07 10.24
CA PHE A 317 -10.33 -1.78 10.77
C PHE A 317 -9.64 -0.66 10.00
N THR A 318 -9.65 -0.71 8.65
CA THR A 318 -9.06 0.35 7.83
C THR A 318 -9.77 1.69 8.00
N PHE A 319 -11.09 1.68 8.14
CA PHE A 319 -11.88 2.90 8.32
C PHE A 319 -11.59 3.55 9.68
N VAL A 320 -11.45 2.77 10.75
CA VAL A 320 -11.09 3.29 12.08
C VAL A 320 -9.72 3.96 12.05
N ILE A 321 -8.71 3.32 11.45
CA ILE A 321 -7.38 3.93 11.31
C ILE A 321 -7.46 5.19 10.46
N PHE A 322 -8.13 5.11 9.31
CA PHE A 322 -8.31 6.26 8.43
C PHE A 322 -9.02 7.43 9.12
N ALA A 323 -10.05 7.16 9.93
CA ALA A 323 -10.76 8.19 10.69
C ALA A 323 -9.89 8.85 11.74
N ILE A 324 -9.09 8.08 12.48
CA ILE A 324 -8.12 8.61 13.46
C ILE A 324 -7.07 9.48 12.75
N LEU A 325 -6.51 9.00 11.65
CA LEU A 325 -5.56 9.76 10.85
C LEU A 325 -6.20 11.06 10.32
N ASN A 326 -7.42 10.98 9.79
CA ASN A 326 -8.11 12.15 9.26
C ASN A 326 -8.43 13.21 10.32
N THR A 327 -8.74 12.80 11.57
CA THR A 327 -8.87 13.76 12.68
C THR A 327 -7.56 14.49 12.97
N LEU A 328 -6.42 13.81 12.88
CA LEU A 328 -5.11 14.44 13.08
C LEU A 328 -4.73 15.41 11.95
N LEU A 329 -5.14 15.13 10.70
CA LEU A 329 -4.94 16.07 9.59
C LEU A 329 -5.78 17.33 9.73
N GLN A 330 -6.98 17.16 10.28
CA GLN A 330 -7.88 18.28 10.52
C GLN A 330 -7.29 19.23 11.56
N ASP A 331 -6.67 18.69 12.62
CA ASP A 331 -5.98 19.50 13.63
C ASP A 331 -4.81 20.30 13.02
N GLU A 332 -4.13 19.75 12.01
CA GLU A 332 -3.04 20.40 11.27
C GLU A 332 -3.50 21.27 10.08
N ASN A 333 -4.81 21.40 9.82
CA ASN A 333 -5.38 22.10 8.65
C ASN A 333 -4.79 21.64 7.29
N SER A 334 -4.46 20.36 7.14
CA SER A 334 -3.88 19.81 5.91
C SER A 334 -4.89 19.75 4.74
N SER A 335 -4.42 19.89 3.49
CA SER A 335 -5.26 19.69 2.29
C SER A 335 -5.68 18.24 2.07
N ALA A 336 -4.90 17.29 2.60
CA ALA A 336 -5.22 15.87 2.59
C ALA A 336 -6.39 15.51 3.52
N THR A 337 -6.90 16.47 4.31
CA THR A 337 -8.08 16.26 5.15
C THR A 337 -9.31 15.99 4.29
N VAL A 338 -9.91 14.82 4.50
CA VAL A 338 -11.13 14.38 3.86
C VAL A 338 -12.34 14.92 4.65
N PRO A 339 -13.23 15.72 4.04
CA PRO A 339 -14.37 16.30 4.74
C PRO A 339 -15.30 15.24 5.37
N PRO A 340 -15.93 15.51 6.53
CA PRO A 340 -16.77 14.52 7.22
C PRO A 340 -17.97 14.05 6.37
N THR A 341 -18.52 14.94 5.51
CA THR A 341 -19.56 14.59 4.54
C THR A 341 -19.11 13.49 3.57
N THR A 342 -17.87 13.57 3.12
CA THR A 342 -17.29 12.61 2.18
C THR A 342 -16.90 11.31 2.87
N MET A 343 -16.50 11.36 4.15
CA MET A 343 -16.36 10.16 4.98
C MET A 343 -17.69 9.41 5.14
N CYS A 344 -18.79 10.12 5.42
CA CYS A 344 -20.13 9.53 5.44
C CYS A 344 -20.51 8.92 4.09
N ALA A 345 -20.21 9.61 2.98
CA ALA A 345 -20.46 9.09 1.63
C ALA A 345 -19.66 7.81 1.34
N LEU A 346 -18.39 7.73 1.79
CA LEU A 346 -17.57 6.52 1.67
C LEU A 346 -18.17 5.34 2.44
N VAL A 347 -18.66 5.58 3.67
CA VAL A 347 -19.32 4.54 4.48
C VAL A 347 -20.62 4.06 3.82
N LEU A 348 -21.43 4.99 3.30
CA LEU A 348 -22.68 4.66 2.59
C LEU A 348 -22.39 3.89 1.29
N LEU A 349 -21.41 4.33 0.52
CA LEU A 349 -20.99 3.66 -0.71
C LEU A 349 -20.45 2.26 -0.42
N TRP A 350 -19.62 2.12 0.61
CA TRP A 350 -19.09 0.83 1.04
C TRP A 350 -20.22 -0.10 1.54
N SER A 351 -21.09 0.39 2.43
CA SER A 351 -22.20 -0.39 2.99
C SER A 351 -23.27 -0.75 1.95
N GLY A 352 -23.46 0.07 0.91
CA GLY A 352 -24.41 -0.18 -0.18
C GLY A 352 -23.96 -1.24 -1.18
N ILE A 353 -22.65 -1.45 -1.36
CA ILE A 353 -22.11 -2.34 -2.40
C ILE A 353 -21.46 -3.59 -1.80
N ALA A 354 -20.54 -3.44 -0.85
CA ALA A 354 -19.69 -4.54 -0.40
C ALA A 354 -20.44 -5.56 0.50
N PRO A 355 -21.13 -5.17 1.59
CA PRO A 355 -21.88 -6.13 2.41
C PRO A 355 -22.93 -6.91 1.61
N PRO A 356 -23.78 -6.32 0.74
CA PRO A 356 -24.72 -7.10 -0.07
C PRO A 356 -24.04 -8.16 -0.94
N LEU A 357 -22.89 -7.84 -1.56
CA LEU A 357 -22.12 -8.82 -2.34
C LEU A 357 -21.56 -9.94 -1.47
N VAL A 358 -21.03 -9.62 -0.29
CA VAL A 358 -20.54 -10.60 0.69
C VAL A 358 -21.68 -11.48 1.19
N PHE A 359 -22.86 -10.91 1.42
CA PHE A 359 -24.10 -11.63 1.76
C PHE A 359 -24.58 -12.56 0.65
N LEU A 360 -24.53 -12.11 -0.61
CA LEU A 360 -24.83 -12.95 -1.77
C LEU A 360 -23.87 -14.14 -1.86
N GLY A 361 -22.57 -13.88 -1.69
CA GLY A 361 -21.53 -14.91 -1.61
C GLY A 361 -21.79 -15.91 -0.48
N GLY A 362 -22.07 -15.41 0.72
CA GLY A 362 -22.35 -16.23 1.90
C GLY A 362 -23.59 -17.11 1.74
N TYR A 363 -24.65 -16.57 1.15
CA TYR A 363 -25.86 -17.33 0.82
C TYR A 363 -25.58 -18.48 -0.15
N LEU A 364 -24.82 -18.22 -1.22
CA LEU A 364 -24.41 -19.24 -2.18
C LEU A 364 -23.48 -20.29 -1.54
N GLY A 365 -22.58 -19.86 -0.66
CA GLY A 365 -21.70 -20.76 0.09
C GLY A 365 -22.46 -21.67 1.04
N TYR A 366 -23.47 -21.13 1.72
CA TYR A 366 -24.32 -21.88 2.65
C TYR A 366 -25.26 -22.86 1.94
N LYS A 367 -25.74 -22.53 0.72
CA LYS A 367 -26.56 -23.45 -0.10
C LYS A 367 -25.82 -24.72 -0.52
N ARG A 368 -24.49 -24.66 -0.66
CA ARG A 368 -23.69 -25.83 -1.01
C ARG A 368 -23.69 -26.87 0.14
N PRO A 369 -23.54 -28.17 -0.16
CA PRO A 369 -23.40 -29.19 0.87
C PRO A 369 -22.19 -28.89 1.76
N ALA A 370 -22.31 -29.25 3.04
CA ALA A 370 -21.22 -29.09 3.98
C ALA A 370 -20.01 -29.91 3.52
N ILE A 371 -18.80 -29.41 3.78
CA ILE A 371 -17.59 -30.17 3.47
C ILE A 371 -17.45 -31.26 4.53
N GLU A 372 -17.67 -32.51 4.16
CA GLU A 372 -17.54 -33.63 5.10
C GLU A 372 -16.06 -33.92 5.40
N PRO A 373 -15.70 -34.18 6.67
CA PRO A 373 -14.36 -34.62 7.03
C PRO A 373 -14.11 -36.01 6.41
N PRO A 374 -12.89 -36.30 5.93
CA PRO A 374 -12.57 -37.60 5.34
C PRO A 374 -12.59 -38.76 6.35
N VAL A 375 -12.61 -38.45 7.65
CA VAL A 375 -12.50 -39.42 8.75
C VAL A 375 -13.49 -39.04 9.85
N GLU A 376 -14.07 -40.04 10.51
CA GLU A 376 -14.98 -39.83 11.64
C GLU A 376 -14.26 -39.20 12.85
N ILE A 377 -14.95 -38.28 13.52
CA ILE A 377 -14.42 -37.57 14.68
C ILE A 377 -14.75 -38.34 15.95
N ASN A 378 -13.73 -38.68 16.74
CA ASN A 378 -13.88 -39.32 18.04
C ASN A 378 -14.68 -38.45 19.00
N LYS A 379 -15.58 -39.08 19.78
CA LYS A 379 -16.41 -38.37 20.77
C LYS A 379 -15.56 -37.67 21.83
N THR A 380 -14.58 -38.38 22.39
CA THR A 380 -13.69 -37.87 23.44
C THR A 380 -12.37 -37.36 22.85
N PRO A 381 -11.95 -36.12 23.16
CA PRO A 381 -10.70 -35.58 22.67
C PRO A 381 -9.51 -36.28 23.31
N ARG A 382 -8.51 -36.65 22.52
CA ARG A 382 -7.26 -37.21 23.02
C ARG A 382 -6.44 -36.17 23.80
N LYS A 383 -5.76 -36.63 24.85
CA LYS A 383 -4.79 -35.83 25.60
C LYS A 383 -3.53 -35.58 24.77
N ILE A 384 -3.18 -34.31 24.56
CA ILE A 384 -1.98 -33.91 23.81
C ILE A 384 -0.74 -34.22 24.65
N PRO A 385 0.28 -34.91 24.10
CA PRO A 385 1.53 -35.18 24.82
C PRO A 385 2.30 -33.88 25.09
N LYS A 386 3.18 -33.89 26.10
CA LYS A 386 4.06 -32.74 26.38
C LYS A 386 5.00 -32.52 25.18
N GLN A 387 4.89 -31.34 24.56
CA GLN A 387 5.71 -30.98 23.41
C GLN A 387 7.09 -30.49 23.86
N ALA A 388 8.13 -30.75 23.07
CA ALA A 388 9.44 -30.15 23.27
C ALA A 388 9.38 -28.63 23.07
N TRP A 389 10.32 -27.90 23.67
CA TRP A 389 10.35 -26.44 23.67
C TRP A 389 10.35 -25.84 22.25
N TYR A 390 11.03 -26.48 21.29
CA TYR A 390 11.12 -26.02 19.91
C TYR A 390 9.85 -26.26 19.06
N ILE A 391 8.88 -27.03 19.56
CA ILE A 391 7.54 -27.22 18.95
C ILE A 391 6.47 -26.43 19.74
N SER A 392 6.88 -25.64 20.73
CA SER A 392 5.97 -24.76 21.45
C SER A 392 5.27 -23.80 20.47
N PRO A 393 4.00 -23.43 20.72
CA PRO A 393 3.19 -22.68 19.76
C PRO A 393 3.83 -21.34 19.39
N VAL A 394 4.29 -20.57 20.37
CA VAL A 394 4.85 -19.24 20.14
C VAL A 394 6.16 -19.31 19.35
N PHE A 395 7.07 -20.18 19.77
CA PHE A 395 8.37 -20.34 19.13
C PHE A 395 8.24 -20.82 17.67
N SER A 396 7.38 -21.82 17.44
CA SER A 396 7.11 -22.35 16.10
C SER A 396 6.47 -21.32 15.17
N ILE A 397 5.58 -20.47 15.70
CA ILE A 397 4.96 -19.38 14.93
C ILE A 397 6.05 -18.38 14.52
N LEU A 398 6.83 -17.86 15.48
CA LEU A 398 7.85 -16.83 15.23
C LEU A 398 8.92 -17.29 14.24
N ILE A 399 9.48 -18.49 14.43
CA ILE A 399 10.53 -19.00 13.54
C ILE A 399 9.98 -19.33 12.15
N GLY A 400 8.79 -19.91 12.07
CA GLY A 400 8.17 -20.20 10.78
C GLY A 400 7.91 -18.92 9.97
N SER A 401 7.59 -17.79 10.61
CA SER A 401 7.37 -16.51 9.92
C SER A 401 8.62 -15.81 9.38
N ILE A 402 9.83 -16.19 9.81
CA ILE A 402 11.07 -15.54 9.32
C ILE A 402 11.23 -15.74 7.82
N PHE A 403 10.95 -16.93 7.31
CA PHE A 403 11.23 -17.26 5.92
C PHE A 403 10.30 -16.56 4.91
N PRO A 404 8.96 -16.48 5.10
CA PRO A 404 8.11 -15.65 4.25
C PRO A 404 8.52 -14.17 4.29
N PHE A 405 8.98 -13.67 5.44
CA PHE A 405 9.51 -12.31 5.56
C PHE A 405 10.82 -12.12 4.78
N THR A 406 11.77 -13.06 4.86
CA THR A 406 13.05 -12.96 4.12
C THR A 406 12.87 -12.92 2.60
N ILE A 407 11.82 -13.55 2.08
CA ILE A 407 11.49 -13.51 0.64
C ILE A 407 11.09 -12.11 0.19
N VAL A 408 10.37 -11.39 1.04
CA VAL A 408 9.81 -10.07 0.73
C VAL A 408 10.78 -8.95 1.15
N PHE A 409 11.74 -9.24 2.03
CA PHE A 409 12.62 -8.24 2.65
C PHE A 409 13.27 -7.25 1.67
N ILE A 410 13.88 -7.76 0.59
CA ILE A 410 14.58 -6.90 -0.39
C ILE A 410 13.57 -6.03 -1.15
N GLU A 411 12.45 -6.60 -1.59
CA GLU A 411 11.44 -5.84 -2.32
C GLU A 411 10.69 -4.86 -1.42
N LEU A 412 10.52 -5.19 -0.13
CA LEU A 412 9.96 -4.29 0.86
C LEU A 412 10.83 -3.05 1.03
N PHE A 413 12.16 -3.19 1.07
CA PHE A 413 13.07 -2.05 1.13
C PHE A 413 12.87 -1.09 -0.04
N PHE A 414 12.87 -1.62 -1.27
CA PHE A 414 12.66 -0.79 -2.47
C PHE A 414 11.23 -0.23 -2.54
N GLY A 415 10.23 -1.00 -2.09
CA GLY A 415 8.85 -0.55 -1.99
C GLY A 415 8.67 0.61 -0.99
N LEU A 416 9.38 0.58 0.14
CA LEU A 416 9.34 1.68 1.11
C LEU A 416 10.03 2.93 0.58
N ILE A 417 11.16 2.80 -0.13
CA ILE A 417 11.78 3.93 -0.84
C ILE A 417 10.83 4.49 -1.90
N PHE A 418 10.15 3.63 -2.66
CA PHE A 418 9.18 4.08 -3.66
C PHE A 418 8.05 4.91 -3.05
N ILE A 419 7.42 4.40 -2.01
CA ILE A 419 6.24 5.02 -1.38
C ILE A 419 6.61 6.33 -0.70
N TRP A 420 7.74 6.37 0.02
CA TRP A 420 8.07 7.48 0.92
C TRP A 420 9.09 8.48 0.37
N TYR A 421 9.95 8.10 -0.58
CA TYR A 421 10.92 9.01 -1.23
C TYR A 421 10.48 9.48 -2.62
N HIS A 422 9.29 9.08 -3.08
CA HIS A 422 8.74 9.41 -4.41
C HIS A 422 9.68 9.07 -5.59
N GLN A 423 10.64 8.16 -5.40
CA GLN A 423 11.56 7.68 -6.44
C GLN A 423 10.87 6.62 -7.29
N PHE A 424 10.89 6.72 -8.62
CA PHE A 424 10.20 5.77 -9.50
C PHE A 424 10.75 4.33 -9.38
N TYR A 425 9.89 3.39 -9.01
CA TYR A 425 10.23 1.98 -8.89
C TYR A 425 9.98 1.25 -10.22
N ARG A 426 11.05 0.79 -10.85
CA ARG A 426 11.01 0.11 -12.16
C ARG A 426 10.68 -1.40 -12.06
N GLY A 427 10.45 -1.93 -10.87
CA GLY A 427 10.37 -3.38 -10.60
C GLY A 427 8.98 -4.03 -10.70
N PHE A 428 8.00 -3.44 -11.39
CA PHE A 428 6.62 -3.98 -11.41
C PHE A 428 6.53 -5.47 -11.83
N GLY A 429 7.40 -5.93 -12.75
CA GLY A 429 7.50 -7.35 -13.11
C GLY A 429 8.09 -8.24 -12.01
N PHE A 430 9.06 -7.73 -11.26
CA PHE A 430 9.70 -8.45 -10.15
C PHE A 430 8.76 -8.59 -8.94
N LEU A 431 7.94 -7.58 -8.66
CA LEU A 431 6.90 -7.67 -7.61
C LEU A 431 5.95 -8.85 -7.84
N LEU A 432 5.59 -9.16 -9.09
CA LEU A 432 4.74 -10.31 -9.39
C LEU A 432 5.45 -11.64 -9.10
N ILE A 433 6.74 -11.75 -9.46
CA ILE A 433 7.55 -12.94 -9.18
C ILE A 433 7.70 -13.12 -7.68
N THR A 434 8.08 -12.08 -6.94
CA THR A 434 8.23 -12.11 -5.48
C THR A 434 6.92 -12.42 -4.79
N LEU A 435 5.79 -11.91 -5.30
CA LEU A 435 4.47 -12.30 -4.81
C LEU A 435 4.24 -13.79 -4.97
N VAL A 436 4.49 -14.37 -6.15
CA VAL A 436 4.34 -15.83 -6.37
C VAL A 436 5.26 -16.63 -5.44
N LEU A 437 6.51 -16.23 -5.27
CA LEU A 437 7.45 -16.89 -4.35
C LEU A 437 6.97 -16.81 -2.90
N LEU A 438 6.42 -15.66 -2.48
CA LEU A 438 5.81 -15.52 -1.17
C LEU A 438 4.63 -16.50 -0.99
N LEU A 439 3.75 -16.64 -2.00
CA LEU A 439 2.61 -17.57 -1.93
C LEU A 439 3.11 -19.01 -1.73
N VAL A 440 4.11 -19.42 -2.49
CA VAL A 440 4.71 -20.77 -2.41
C VAL A 440 5.34 -20.98 -1.04
N ALA A 441 6.13 -20.04 -0.55
CA ALA A 441 6.78 -20.13 0.74
C ALA A 441 5.81 -20.17 1.93
N CYS A 442 4.75 -19.35 1.89
CA CYS A 442 3.69 -19.41 2.89
C CYS A 442 3.03 -20.80 2.91
N ALA A 443 2.80 -21.40 1.74
CA ALA A 443 2.23 -22.75 1.63
C ALA A 443 3.20 -23.81 2.18
N GLU A 444 4.46 -23.80 1.75
CA GLU A 444 5.48 -24.78 2.13
C GLU A 444 5.72 -24.82 3.63
N ILE A 445 5.93 -23.67 4.25
CA ILE A 445 6.19 -23.60 5.69
C ILE A 445 4.98 -24.03 6.50
N SER A 446 3.80 -23.57 6.12
CA SER A 446 2.59 -23.94 6.83
C SER A 446 2.39 -25.45 6.80
N VAL A 447 2.56 -26.07 5.63
CA VAL A 447 2.38 -27.50 5.43
C VAL A 447 3.47 -28.30 6.15
N ALA A 448 4.73 -27.86 6.11
CA ALA A 448 5.83 -28.49 6.84
C ALA A 448 5.60 -28.45 8.37
N PHE A 449 5.32 -27.29 8.94
CA PHE A 449 5.06 -27.17 10.38
C PHE A 449 3.79 -27.89 10.81
N CYS A 450 2.74 -27.87 9.99
CA CYS A 450 1.52 -28.65 10.23
C CYS A 450 1.82 -30.15 10.27
N TYR A 451 2.63 -30.66 9.33
CA TYR A 451 3.04 -32.06 9.32
C TYR A 451 3.84 -32.44 10.57
N TYR A 452 4.85 -31.66 10.95
CA TYR A 452 5.63 -31.91 12.17
C TYR A 452 4.76 -31.85 13.43
N GLN A 453 3.79 -30.93 13.48
CA GLN A 453 2.86 -30.84 14.58
C GLN A 453 1.97 -32.08 14.68
N LEU A 454 1.38 -32.54 13.58
CA LEU A 454 0.56 -33.76 13.54
C LEU A 454 1.37 -34.98 13.94
N ARG A 455 2.60 -35.08 13.46
CA ARG A 455 3.55 -36.14 13.85
C ARG A 455 3.87 -36.14 15.34
N SER A 456 3.85 -34.98 16.00
CA SER A 456 4.03 -34.85 17.45
C SER A 456 2.79 -35.23 18.27
N GLY A 457 1.69 -35.64 17.63
CA GLY A 457 0.44 -36.01 18.31
C GLY A 457 -0.44 -34.83 18.71
N ASN A 458 -0.21 -33.63 18.15
CA ASN A 458 -1.01 -32.45 18.42
C ASN A 458 -1.90 -32.09 17.22
N TYR A 459 -3.21 -32.28 17.37
CA TYR A 459 -4.20 -32.04 16.31
C TYR A 459 -4.67 -30.58 16.20
N LYS A 460 -4.22 -29.65 17.06
CA LYS A 460 -4.66 -28.24 17.05
C LYS A 460 -3.93 -27.40 15.99
N TRP A 461 -4.10 -27.75 14.71
CA TRP A 461 -3.36 -27.14 13.60
C TRP A 461 -4.03 -25.88 13.02
N TRP A 462 -5.35 -25.76 13.07
CA TRP A 462 -6.15 -24.69 12.43
C TRP A 462 -5.60 -23.26 12.60
N TRP A 463 -5.46 -22.77 13.84
CA TRP A 463 -4.92 -21.44 14.11
C TRP A 463 -3.42 -21.37 13.86
N ARG A 464 -2.69 -22.45 14.13
CA ARG A 464 -1.24 -22.47 13.93
C ARG A 464 -0.90 -22.33 12.44
N SER A 465 -1.59 -23.03 11.55
CA SER A 465 -1.41 -22.89 10.10
C SER A 465 -1.71 -21.50 9.57
N PHE A 466 -2.61 -20.76 10.22
CA PHE A 466 -2.88 -19.37 9.87
C PHE A 466 -1.81 -18.42 10.44
N LEU A 467 -1.49 -18.58 11.72
CA LEU A 467 -0.60 -17.68 12.44
C LEU A 467 0.88 -17.83 12.04
N THR A 468 1.34 -19.02 11.68
CA THR A 468 2.74 -19.27 11.31
C THR A 468 3.21 -18.39 10.15
N PRO A 469 2.59 -18.41 8.95
CA PRO A 469 2.95 -17.45 7.91
C PRO A 469 2.39 -16.05 8.21
N GLY A 470 1.23 -15.92 8.86
CA GLY A 470 0.62 -14.63 9.19
C GLY A 470 1.53 -13.72 10.03
N CYS A 471 2.28 -14.29 10.97
CA CYS A 471 3.17 -13.56 11.87
C CYS A 471 4.33 -12.85 11.14
N SER A 472 4.57 -13.17 9.86
CA SER A 472 5.50 -12.41 9.00
C SER A 472 5.15 -10.91 8.91
N ALA A 473 3.88 -10.54 9.12
CA ALA A 473 3.43 -9.16 9.25
C ALA A 473 4.04 -8.40 10.45
N VAL A 474 4.35 -9.09 11.55
CA VAL A 474 5.02 -8.46 12.71
C VAL A 474 6.44 -8.07 12.32
N TYR A 475 7.15 -8.93 11.60
CA TYR A 475 8.47 -8.61 11.06
C TYR A 475 8.43 -7.47 10.05
N LEU A 476 7.39 -7.42 9.20
CA LEU A 476 7.16 -6.30 8.29
C LEU A 476 6.99 -4.99 9.06
N PHE A 477 6.17 -4.97 10.10
CA PHE A 477 5.97 -3.78 10.94
C PHE A 477 7.25 -3.37 11.68
N LEU A 478 7.98 -4.33 12.27
CA LEU A 478 9.26 -4.06 12.94
C LEU A 478 10.30 -3.50 11.95
N TYR A 479 10.36 -4.03 10.74
CA TYR A 479 11.23 -3.52 9.69
C TYR A 479 10.83 -2.11 9.25
N ALA A 480 9.53 -1.85 9.12
CA ALA A 480 9.02 -0.50 8.86
C ALA A 480 9.44 0.48 9.95
N THR A 481 9.38 0.08 11.22
CA THR A 481 9.87 0.88 12.35
C THR A 481 11.38 1.11 12.26
N PHE A 482 12.16 0.08 11.93
CA PHE A 482 13.60 0.23 11.72
C PHE A 482 13.91 1.19 10.56
N PHE A 483 13.19 1.06 9.44
CA PHE A 483 13.32 1.92 8.27
C PHE A 483 13.02 3.39 8.60
N PHE A 484 12.00 3.62 9.44
CA PHE A 484 11.67 4.95 9.96
C PHE A 484 12.89 5.60 10.62
N PHE A 485 13.48 4.96 11.63
CA PHE A 485 14.61 5.54 12.35
C PHE A 485 15.94 5.57 11.55
N ALA A 486 16.12 4.65 10.59
CA ALA A 486 17.37 4.53 9.86
C ALA A 486 17.44 5.40 8.59
N LYS A 487 16.29 5.72 7.99
CA LYS A 487 16.22 6.35 6.66
C LYS A 487 15.28 7.54 6.57
N LEU A 488 14.28 7.67 7.43
CA LEU A 488 13.32 8.77 7.35
C LEU A 488 13.70 9.85 8.36
N SER A 489 13.90 11.07 7.88
CA SER A 489 14.15 12.27 8.70
C SER A 489 12.84 13.01 9.06
N ILE A 490 11.75 12.27 9.25
CA ILE A 490 10.44 12.88 9.57
C ILE A 490 10.48 13.40 11.02
N VAL A 491 10.42 14.72 11.18
CA VAL A 491 10.48 15.38 12.50
C VAL A 491 9.10 15.57 13.13
N LYS A 492 8.05 15.84 12.32
CA LYS A 492 6.73 16.22 12.85
C LYS A 492 5.95 15.03 13.41
N PRO A 493 5.39 15.12 14.63
CA PRO A 493 4.72 14.00 15.31
C PRO A 493 3.51 13.48 14.54
N VAL A 494 2.72 14.36 13.91
CA VAL A 494 1.56 13.95 13.11
C VAL A 494 2.00 13.12 11.90
N SER A 495 3.08 13.50 11.22
CA SER A 495 3.65 12.73 10.11
C SER A 495 4.16 11.36 10.55
N VAL A 496 4.70 11.24 11.76
CA VAL A 496 5.08 9.95 12.36
C VAL A 496 3.85 9.06 12.57
N MET A 497 2.77 9.61 13.11
CA MET A 497 1.51 8.87 13.28
C MET A 497 0.92 8.42 11.95
N PHE A 498 1.02 9.26 10.91
CA PHE A 498 0.65 8.93 9.54
C PHE A 498 1.39 7.72 8.99
N TYR A 499 2.72 7.75 9.10
CA TYR A 499 3.58 6.64 8.69
C TYR A 499 3.17 5.33 9.37
N PHE A 500 3.09 5.32 10.71
CA PHE A 500 2.77 4.10 11.45
C PHE A 500 1.33 3.63 11.21
N GLY A 501 0.37 4.55 11.03
CA GLY A 501 -1.02 4.21 10.70
C GLY A 501 -1.14 3.49 9.37
N TYR A 502 -0.50 3.98 8.31
CA TYR A 502 -0.48 3.30 7.01
C TYR A 502 0.28 1.97 7.07
N MET A 503 1.44 1.93 7.74
CA MET A 503 2.20 0.70 7.88
C MET A 503 1.47 -0.37 8.71
N LEU A 504 0.62 0.03 9.65
CA LEU A 504 -0.26 -0.87 10.39
C LEU A 504 -1.35 -1.48 9.49
N VAL A 505 -1.97 -0.68 8.62
CA VAL A 505 -2.94 -1.17 7.62
C VAL A 505 -2.28 -2.17 6.66
N VAL A 506 -1.11 -1.84 6.13
CA VAL A 506 -0.35 -2.71 5.23
C VAL A 506 0.03 -4.02 5.93
N SER A 507 0.52 -3.95 7.16
CA SER A 507 0.87 -5.13 7.96
C SER A 507 -0.34 -6.01 8.24
N TYR A 508 -1.51 -5.43 8.55
CA TYR A 508 -2.74 -6.19 8.78
C TYR A 508 -3.25 -6.88 7.51
N ALA A 509 -3.20 -6.19 6.36
CA ALA A 509 -3.52 -6.80 5.06
C ALA A 509 -2.57 -7.97 4.75
N PHE A 510 -1.27 -7.79 5.00
CA PHE A 510 -0.27 -8.83 4.81
C PHE A 510 -0.50 -10.04 5.73
N PHE A 511 -0.86 -9.81 6.99
CA PHE A 511 -1.23 -10.86 7.96
C PHE A 511 -2.39 -11.73 7.46
N LEU A 512 -3.46 -11.09 6.97
CA LEU A 512 -4.63 -11.81 6.44
C LEU A 512 -4.30 -12.59 5.16
N LEU A 513 -3.53 -12.01 4.25
CA LEU A 513 -3.14 -12.64 2.99
C LEU A 513 -2.26 -13.88 3.23
N THR A 514 -1.14 -13.69 3.92
CA THR A 514 -0.17 -14.77 4.22
C THR A 514 -0.77 -15.86 5.10
N GLY A 515 -1.57 -15.49 6.10
CA GLY A 515 -2.27 -16.43 6.97
C GLY A 515 -3.30 -17.28 6.23
N THR A 516 -4.04 -16.69 5.29
CA THR A 516 -5.06 -17.40 4.50
C THR A 516 -4.44 -18.45 3.59
N ILE A 517 -3.30 -18.15 2.97
CA ILE A 517 -2.54 -19.11 2.15
C ILE A 517 -2.10 -20.30 2.98
N GLY A 518 -1.52 -20.03 4.15
CA GLY A 518 -1.07 -21.09 5.05
C GLY A 518 -2.21 -21.99 5.51
N PHE A 519 -3.33 -21.38 5.90
CA PHE A 519 -4.53 -22.10 6.32
C PHE A 519 -5.07 -23.01 5.21
N PHE A 520 -5.30 -22.49 4.00
CA PHE A 520 -5.86 -23.29 2.90
C PHE A 520 -4.88 -24.39 2.46
N SER A 521 -3.58 -24.10 2.42
CA SER A 521 -2.56 -25.10 2.09
C SER A 521 -2.56 -26.27 3.08
N CYS A 522 -2.60 -25.98 4.38
CA CYS A 522 -2.73 -27.00 5.42
C CYS A 522 -4.09 -27.72 5.38
N PHE A 523 -5.16 -27.02 5.06
CA PHE A 523 -6.49 -27.62 4.93
C PHE A 523 -6.55 -28.64 3.78
N PHE A 524 -6.02 -28.29 2.61
CA PHE A 524 -5.95 -29.24 1.49
C PHE A 524 -4.97 -30.39 1.79
N PHE A 525 -3.81 -30.09 2.39
CA PHE A 525 -2.84 -31.09 2.78
C PHE A 525 -3.42 -32.11 3.77
N THR A 526 -4.03 -31.66 4.87
CA THR A 526 -4.61 -32.55 5.88
C THR A 526 -5.73 -33.41 5.29
N ARG A 527 -6.63 -32.82 4.49
CA ARG A 527 -7.64 -33.61 3.78
C ARG A 527 -7.01 -34.64 2.86
N PHE A 528 -5.97 -34.27 2.11
CA PHE A 528 -5.28 -35.18 1.23
C PHE A 528 -4.69 -36.38 1.99
N ILE A 529 -3.91 -36.16 3.06
CA ILE A 529 -3.26 -37.26 3.78
C ILE A 529 -4.25 -38.22 4.46
N TYR A 530 -5.37 -37.71 4.98
CA TYR A 530 -6.37 -38.53 5.67
C TYR A 530 -7.45 -39.10 4.73
N SER A 531 -7.53 -38.65 3.48
CA SER A 531 -8.42 -39.23 2.46
C SER A 531 -7.84 -40.46 1.75
N GLN A 532 -6.54 -40.71 1.90
CA GLN A 532 -5.89 -41.88 1.30
C GLN A 532 -6.41 -43.18 1.94
N ARG A 533 -6.49 -44.27 1.16
CA ARG A 533 -7.09 -45.60 1.49
C ARG A 533 -6.60 -46.31 2.78
N ALA A 534 -5.73 -45.69 3.58
CA ALA A 534 -5.32 -46.22 4.88
C ALA A 534 -6.40 -46.09 5.98
N PHE A 535 -7.50 -45.37 5.73
CA PHE A 535 -8.56 -45.08 6.70
C PHE A 535 -10.00 -45.22 6.17
N GLY A 536 -10.17 -45.69 4.93
CA GLY A 536 -11.48 -45.79 4.26
C GLY A 536 -11.88 -47.22 3.96
#